data_AF-A0A953UL28-F1
#
_entry.id   AF-A0A953UL28-F1
#
_cell.length_a   1.000
_cell.length_b   1.000
_cell.length_c   1.000
_cell.angle_alpha   90.00
_cell.angle_beta   90.00
_cell.angle_gamma   90.00
#
_symmetry.space_group_name_H-M   'P 1'
#
loop_
_entity.id
_entity.type
_entity.pdbx_description
1 polymer ?
#
loop_
_entity_poly.entity_id
_entity_poly.type
_entity_poly.pdbx_seq_one_letter_code
_entity_poly.pdbx_strand_id
1 'polypeptide(L)'
;MRNKLMIVTPAAALLALAGQLLAGGFFLQLGNPEASAEARKNNAVVTIKATGCHDPATAQLIATAVGMVNGQRQSIPLTVTKLSEVGMFAISQQWPKEGKWVIELVAKNGEQFTNSLVAAGPNGVDRLHAKANMKPFTASDVEAMLQD
;
A
#
# COMPACT_ATOMS: atom_id res chain seq x y z
N MET A 1 34.61 59.07 -2.24
CA MET A 1 33.27 58.62 -2.70
C MET A 1 33.19 57.12 -2.48
N ARG A 2 32.27 56.64 -1.63
CA ARG A 2 32.16 55.23 -1.20
C ARG A 2 31.19 54.49 -2.12
N ASN A 3 31.68 53.56 -2.93
CA ASN A 3 30.85 52.68 -3.74
C ASN A 3 30.35 51.54 -2.84
N LYS A 4 29.08 51.58 -2.41
CA LYS A 4 28.46 50.48 -1.66
C LYS A 4 28.05 49.39 -2.65
N LEU A 5 28.88 48.37 -2.79
CA LEU A 5 28.47 47.13 -3.46
C LEU A 5 27.44 46.44 -2.53
N MET A 6 26.18 46.43 -2.94
CA MET A 6 25.11 45.68 -2.27
C MET A 6 25.43 44.18 -2.37
N ILE A 7 25.78 43.58 -1.24
CA ILE A 7 25.84 42.12 -1.11
C ILE A 7 24.38 41.63 -1.13
N VAL A 8 23.95 41.09 -2.26
CA VAL A 8 22.65 40.42 -2.41
C VAL A 8 22.77 39.05 -1.73
N THR A 9 22.02 38.87 -0.65
CA THR A 9 21.96 37.66 0.18
C THR A 9 21.59 36.43 -0.67
N PRO A 10 22.29 35.28 -0.57
CA PRO A 10 22.03 34.08 -1.40
C PRO A 10 20.85 33.24 -0.88
N ALA A 11 19.83 33.87 -0.28
CA ALA A 11 18.70 33.15 0.34
C ALA A 11 17.75 32.51 -0.69
N ALA A 12 17.75 32.97 -1.95
CA ALA A 12 16.87 32.45 -2.99
C ALA A 12 17.28 31.06 -3.53
N ALA A 13 18.55 30.68 -3.43
CA ALA A 13 19.03 29.40 -3.97
C ALA A 13 18.62 28.19 -3.12
N LEU A 14 18.44 28.36 -1.80
CA LEU A 14 18.07 27.27 -0.89
C LEU A 14 16.60 26.82 -1.03
N LEU A 15 15.71 27.72 -1.48
CA LEU A 15 14.28 27.41 -1.70
C LEU A 15 14.05 26.57 -2.97
N ALA A 16 14.92 26.67 -3.97
CA ALA A 16 14.78 25.93 -5.23
C ALA A 16 15.10 24.42 -5.09
N LEU A 17 15.95 24.02 -4.13
CA LEU A 17 16.26 22.60 -3.88
C LEU A 17 15.21 21.87 -3.04
N ALA A 18 14.35 22.57 -2.31
CA ALA A 18 13.32 21.94 -1.48
C ALA A 18 12.23 21.23 -2.30
N GLY A 19 11.97 21.68 -3.53
CA GLY A 19 10.96 21.09 -4.41
C GLY A 19 11.32 19.72 -4.99
N GLN A 20 12.59 19.34 -5.00
CA GLN A 20 13.06 18.07 -5.55
C GLN A 20 12.91 16.89 -4.57
N LEU A 21 12.66 17.16 -3.27
CA LEU A 21 12.44 16.10 -2.28
C LEU A 21 11.04 15.47 -2.32
N LEU A 22 10.11 16.06 -3.09
CA LEU A 22 8.77 15.51 -3.36
C LEU A 22 8.74 14.81 -4.72
N ALA A 23 9.77 14.03 -5.04
CA ALA A 23 9.68 13.07 -6.13
C ALA A 23 8.49 12.15 -5.85
N GLY A 24 7.52 12.14 -6.76
CA GLY A 24 6.22 11.48 -6.61
C GLY A 24 6.32 10.03 -6.15
N GLY A 25 5.81 9.74 -4.95
CA GLY A 25 5.79 8.38 -4.41
C GLY A 25 4.78 7.48 -5.11
N PHE A 26 4.86 6.18 -4.80
CA PHE A 26 3.90 5.16 -5.19
C PHE A 26 3.39 4.48 -3.92
N PHE A 27 2.07 4.42 -3.78
CA PHE A 27 1.42 3.99 -2.53
C PHE A 27 0.18 3.15 -2.83
N LEU A 28 -0.22 2.37 -1.84
CA LEU A 28 -1.51 1.69 -1.81
C LEU A 28 -2.42 2.38 -0.81
N GLN A 29 -3.61 2.75 -1.27
CA GLN A 29 -4.67 3.24 -0.40
C GLN A 29 -5.71 2.15 -0.21
N LEU A 30 -5.90 1.69 1.03
CA LEU A 30 -6.90 0.69 1.38
C LEU A 30 -8.26 1.37 1.58
N GLY A 31 -9.25 0.90 0.82
CA GLY A 31 -10.60 1.46 0.78
C GLY A 31 -11.66 0.55 1.38
N ASN A 32 -12.81 1.15 1.69
CA ASN A 32 -14.00 0.44 2.14
C ASN A 32 -14.71 -0.19 0.92
N PRO A 33 -14.89 -1.53 0.86
CA PRO A 33 -15.60 -2.16 -0.25
C PRO A 33 -17.06 -1.70 -0.34
N GLU A 34 -17.69 -1.32 0.77
CA GLU A 34 -19.09 -0.86 0.78
C GLU A 34 -19.30 0.44 -0.02
N ALA A 35 -18.24 1.23 -0.22
CA ALA A 35 -18.28 2.45 -1.00
C ALA A 35 -18.35 2.22 -2.52
N SER A 36 -18.20 0.98 -3.01
CA SER A 36 -18.25 0.62 -4.43
C SER A 36 -19.25 -0.51 -4.69
N ALA A 37 -20.21 -0.27 -5.59
CA ALA A 37 -21.16 -1.31 -6.01
C ALA A 37 -20.47 -2.49 -6.72
N GLU A 38 -19.42 -2.20 -7.50
CA GLU A 38 -18.64 -3.22 -8.18
C GLU A 38 -17.84 -4.07 -7.18
N ALA A 39 -17.22 -3.45 -6.17
CA ALA A 39 -16.51 -4.18 -5.13
C ALA A 39 -17.45 -5.10 -4.33
N ARG A 40 -18.65 -4.61 -3.98
CA ARG A 40 -19.70 -5.42 -3.33
C ARG A 40 -20.12 -6.60 -4.20
N LYS A 41 -20.32 -6.41 -5.51
CA LYS A 41 -20.63 -7.50 -6.46
C LYS A 41 -19.53 -8.57 -6.51
N ASN A 42 -18.28 -8.18 -6.29
CA ASN A 42 -17.14 -9.09 -6.21
C ASN A 42 -16.94 -9.72 -4.82
N ASN A 43 -17.84 -9.49 -3.86
CA ASN A 43 -17.71 -9.92 -2.46
C ASN A 43 -16.37 -9.47 -1.84
N ALA A 44 -15.92 -8.27 -2.20
CA ALA A 44 -14.66 -7.72 -1.72
C ALA A 44 -14.75 -7.43 -0.22
N VAL A 45 -13.70 -7.80 0.52
CA VAL A 45 -13.51 -7.38 1.92
C VAL A 45 -12.59 -6.18 2.03
N VAL A 46 -11.88 -5.84 0.96
CA VAL A 46 -11.06 -4.63 0.83
C VAL A 46 -10.95 -4.21 -0.63
N THR A 47 -10.94 -2.90 -0.86
CA THR A 47 -10.49 -2.30 -2.12
C THR A 47 -9.13 -1.69 -1.95
N ILE A 48 -8.33 -1.67 -3.01
CA ILE A 48 -6.99 -1.12 -3.01
C ILE A 48 -6.85 -0.19 -4.20
N LYS A 49 -6.44 1.06 -3.96
CA LYS A 49 -6.07 2.00 -5.02
C LYS A 49 -4.56 2.14 -5.10
N ALA A 50 -4.00 1.87 -6.27
CA ALA A 50 -2.65 2.30 -6.59
C ALA A 50 -2.67 3.81 -6.84
N THR A 51 -1.89 4.56 -6.07
CA THR A 51 -1.82 6.03 -6.17
C THR A 51 -0.37 6.49 -6.25
N GLY A 52 -0.13 7.58 -6.96
CA GLY A 52 1.21 8.10 -7.19
C GLY A 52 1.27 8.97 -8.43
N CYS A 53 2.49 9.39 -8.80
CA CYS A 53 2.70 10.28 -9.95
C CYS A 53 2.79 9.55 -11.30
N HIS A 54 2.97 8.23 -11.32
CA HIS A 54 2.97 7.44 -12.55
C HIS A 54 1.56 6.99 -12.94
N ASP A 55 1.42 6.56 -14.20
CA ASP A 55 0.14 6.07 -14.74
C ASP A 55 -0.39 4.89 -13.89
N PRO A 56 -1.54 5.01 -13.22
CA PRO A 56 -2.11 3.93 -12.43
C PRO A 56 -2.54 2.72 -13.29
N ALA A 57 -2.70 2.86 -14.61
CA ALA A 57 -3.09 1.77 -15.50
C ALA A 57 -2.04 0.65 -15.60
N THR A 58 -0.76 0.99 -15.41
CA THR A 58 0.35 0.04 -15.44
C THR A 58 0.65 -0.58 -14.08
N ALA A 59 -0.07 -0.18 -13.03
CA ALA A 59 0.10 -0.73 -11.69
C ALA A 59 -0.27 -2.23 -11.66
N GLN A 60 0.57 -3.00 -10.99
CA GLN A 60 0.37 -4.41 -10.72
C GLN A 60 0.33 -4.61 -9.21
N LEU A 61 -0.60 -5.44 -8.74
CA LEU A 61 -0.77 -5.79 -7.33
C LEU A 61 -0.75 -7.31 -7.17
N ILE A 62 0.12 -7.79 -6.30
CA ILE A 62 0.15 -9.18 -5.81
C ILE A 62 -0.26 -9.15 -4.34
N ALA A 63 -1.05 -10.12 -3.92
CA ALA A 63 -1.48 -10.25 -2.54
C ALA A 63 -1.28 -11.68 -2.02
N THR A 64 -0.81 -11.80 -0.79
CA THR A 64 -0.59 -13.10 -0.12
C THR A 64 -1.11 -13.02 1.30
N ALA A 65 -1.99 -13.94 1.69
CA ALA A 65 -2.37 -14.10 3.09
C ALA A 65 -1.39 -15.05 3.78
N VAL A 66 -0.74 -14.56 4.83
CA VAL A 66 0.12 -15.35 5.71
C VAL A 66 -0.58 -15.46 7.06
N GLY A 67 -0.69 -16.66 7.59
CA GLY A 67 -1.41 -16.88 8.83
C GLY A 67 -0.90 -18.06 9.64
N MET A 68 -1.43 -18.14 10.86
CA MET A 68 -1.22 -19.25 11.79
C MET A 68 -2.55 -19.92 12.07
N VAL A 69 -2.67 -21.18 11.66
CA VAL A 69 -3.86 -22.02 11.90
C VAL A 69 -3.43 -23.24 12.67
N ASN A 70 -4.02 -23.46 13.85
CA ASN A 70 -3.68 -24.59 14.73
C ASN A 70 -2.16 -24.75 14.99
N GLY A 71 -1.46 -23.62 15.14
CA GLY A 71 0.00 -23.61 15.35
C GLY A 71 0.85 -23.85 14.11
N GLN A 72 0.24 -24.02 12.92
CA GLN A 72 0.96 -24.17 11.66
C GLN A 72 0.88 -22.90 10.82
N ARG A 73 2.03 -22.50 10.25
CA ARG A 73 2.12 -21.38 9.32
C ARG A 73 1.54 -21.78 7.97
N GLN A 74 0.66 -20.95 7.45
CA GLN A 74 0.09 -21.08 6.11
C GLN A 74 0.36 -19.82 5.30
N SER A 75 0.57 -20.00 4.00
CA SER A 75 0.73 -18.93 3.03
C SER A 75 -0.17 -19.22 1.84
N ILE A 76 -1.05 -18.29 1.52
CA ILE A 76 -2.09 -18.43 0.50
C ILE A 76 -1.94 -17.28 -0.50
N PRO A 77 -1.53 -17.54 -1.76
CA PRO A 77 -1.58 -16.51 -2.79
C PRO A 77 -3.04 -16.14 -3.03
N LEU A 78 -3.35 -14.85 -3.00
CA LEU A 78 -4.71 -14.34 -3.15
C LEU A 78 -4.97 -13.94 -4.59
N THR A 79 -6.17 -14.25 -5.06
CA THR A 79 -6.69 -13.69 -6.31
C THR A 79 -7.00 -12.22 -6.10
N VAL A 80 -6.46 -11.37 -6.97
CA VAL A 80 -6.70 -9.93 -7.00
C VAL A 80 -7.56 -9.59 -8.22
N THR A 81 -8.74 -9.03 -7.98
CA THR A 81 -9.66 -8.63 -9.05
C THR A 81 -9.42 -7.17 -9.41
N LYS A 82 -9.11 -6.87 -10.67
CA LYS A 82 -9.10 -5.49 -11.17
C LYS A 82 -10.53 -4.97 -11.27
N LEU A 83 -10.74 -3.73 -10.84
CA LEU A 83 -12.03 -3.04 -10.95
C LEU A 83 -12.04 -2.12 -12.18
N SER A 84 -13.22 -1.60 -12.51
CA SER A 84 -13.42 -0.68 -13.65
C SER A 84 -12.66 0.64 -13.51
N GLU A 85 -12.49 1.14 -12.28
CA GLU A 85 -11.65 2.31 -12.02
C GLU A 85 -10.17 1.95 -12.19
N VAL A 86 -9.44 2.77 -12.95
CA VAL A 86 -8.02 2.54 -13.26
C VAL A 86 -7.18 2.53 -11.97
N GLY A 87 -6.34 1.51 -11.83
CA GLY A 87 -5.49 1.31 -10.64
C GLY A 87 -6.25 0.84 -9.40
N MET A 88 -7.54 0.51 -9.52
CA MET A 88 -8.33 -0.07 -8.43
C MET A 88 -8.39 -1.58 -8.51
N PHE A 89 -8.26 -2.19 -7.34
CA PHE A 89 -8.31 -3.63 -7.13
C PHE A 89 -9.27 -3.98 -6.00
N ALA A 90 -9.74 -5.21 -6.00
CA ALA A 90 -10.54 -5.80 -4.95
C ALA A 90 -9.97 -7.17 -4.57
N ILE A 91 -10.06 -7.48 -3.27
CA ILE A 91 -9.75 -8.80 -2.73
C ILE A 91 -10.97 -9.27 -1.95
N SER A 92 -11.50 -10.42 -2.32
CA SER A 92 -12.46 -11.17 -1.51
C SER A 92 -11.72 -12.03 -0.49
N GLN A 93 -12.40 -12.38 0.61
CA GLN A 93 -11.82 -13.27 1.60
C GLN A 93 -11.58 -14.66 0.99
N GLN A 94 -10.33 -15.09 1.03
CA GLN A 94 -9.87 -16.40 0.52
C GLN A 94 -9.08 -17.18 1.58
N TRP A 95 -8.86 -16.59 2.75
CA TRP A 95 -8.26 -17.26 3.91
C TRP A 95 -9.35 -17.83 4.85
N PRO A 96 -9.06 -18.93 5.57
CA PRO A 96 -9.91 -19.47 6.62
C PRO A 96 -10.35 -18.42 7.64
N LYS A 97 -11.54 -18.63 8.23
CA LYS A 97 -12.02 -17.76 9.32
C LYS A 97 -11.28 -18.02 10.62
N GLU A 98 -10.74 -19.22 10.77
CA GLU A 98 -9.90 -19.65 11.87
C GLU A 98 -8.48 -19.14 11.72
N GLY A 99 -7.82 -18.90 12.85
CA GLY A 99 -6.44 -18.46 12.90
C GLY A 99 -6.28 -16.93 12.85
N LYS A 100 -5.04 -16.50 12.99
CA LYS A 100 -4.63 -15.10 12.82
C LYS A 100 -4.00 -14.95 11.43
N TRP A 101 -4.38 -13.90 10.71
CA TRP A 101 -3.95 -13.66 9.34
C TRP A 101 -3.43 -12.24 9.15
N VAL A 102 -2.46 -12.12 8.26
CA VAL A 102 -1.93 -10.86 7.74
C VAL A 102 -1.90 -10.98 6.23
N ILE A 103 -2.37 -9.96 5.53
CA ILE A 103 -2.24 -9.90 4.07
C ILE A 103 -1.07 -9.00 3.74
N GLU A 104 -0.11 -9.56 3.02
CA GLU A 104 0.95 -8.81 2.36
C GLU A 104 0.47 -8.40 0.98
N LEU A 105 0.51 -7.09 0.73
CA LEU A 105 0.18 -6.46 -0.53
C LEU A 105 1.48 -5.91 -1.12
N VAL A 106 1.87 -6.39 -2.29
CA VAL A 106 3.06 -5.92 -3.00
C VAL A 106 2.63 -5.34 -4.33
N ALA A 107 2.96 -4.07 -4.56
CA ALA A 107 2.64 -3.40 -5.80
C ALA A 107 3.87 -2.86 -6.51
N LYS A 108 3.79 -2.88 -7.84
CA LYS A 108 4.78 -2.27 -8.73
C LYS A 108 4.10 -1.39 -9.76
N ASN A 109 4.76 -0.30 -10.13
CA ASN A 109 4.38 0.54 -11.26
C ASN A 109 5.64 0.99 -12.02
N GLY A 110 5.97 0.28 -13.10
CA GLY A 110 7.30 0.38 -13.72
C GLY A 110 8.40 0.01 -12.73
N GLU A 111 9.35 0.92 -12.49
CA GLU A 111 10.42 0.76 -11.50
C GLU A 111 9.98 1.08 -10.06
N GLN A 112 8.79 1.66 -9.87
CA GLN A 112 8.29 1.98 -8.54
C GLN A 112 7.82 0.73 -7.79
N PHE A 113 8.08 0.71 -6.50
CA PHE A 113 7.68 -0.35 -5.58
C PHE A 113 7.01 0.24 -4.35
N THR A 114 5.99 -0.45 -3.86
CA THR A 114 5.40 -0.19 -2.55
C THR A 114 4.82 -1.48 -2.02
N ASN A 115 4.72 -1.60 -0.72
CA ASN A 115 4.01 -2.72 -0.10
C ASN A 115 3.26 -2.29 1.15
N SER A 116 2.34 -3.15 1.57
CA SER A 116 1.56 -2.95 2.79
C SER A 116 1.28 -4.28 3.48
N LEU A 117 1.28 -4.26 4.81
CA LEU A 117 0.75 -5.35 5.62
C LEU A 117 -0.56 -4.90 6.26
N VAL A 118 -1.56 -5.76 6.22
CA VAL A 118 -2.86 -5.49 6.83
C VAL A 118 -3.31 -6.73 7.61
N ALA A 119 -3.70 -6.54 8.87
CA ALA A 119 -4.27 -7.63 9.66
C ALA A 119 -5.60 -8.06 9.05
N ALA A 120 -5.87 -9.36 9.08
CA ALA A 120 -7.05 -9.97 8.48
C ALA A 120 -7.67 -11.00 9.42
N GLY A 121 -8.99 -11.13 9.35
CA GLY A 121 -9.76 -12.00 10.22
C GLY A 121 -11.12 -12.39 9.62
N PRO A 122 -12.03 -12.95 10.43
CA PRO A 122 -13.32 -13.45 9.94
C PRO A 122 -14.27 -12.36 9.43
N ASN A 123 -13.99 -11.09 9.77
CA ASN A 123 -14.82 -9.93 9.40
C ASN A 123 -14.16 -9.05 8.32
N GLY A 124 -13.14 -9.56 7.62
CA GLY A 124 -12.38 -8.81 6.63
C GLY A 124 -11.02 -8.36 7.16
N VAL A 125 -10.64 -7.11 6.88
CA VAL A 125 -9.29 -6.59 7.15
C VAL A 125 -9.32 -5.32 7.99
N ASP A 126 -8.31 -5.13 8.82
CA ASP A 126 -8.11 -3.91 9.60
C ASP A 126 -7.35 -2.85 8.79
N ARG A 127 -8.09 -2.14 7.94
CA ARG A 127 -7.53 -1.11 7.05
C ARG A 127 -6.94 0.08 7.78
N LEU A 128 -7.33 0.31 9.04
CA LEU A 128 -6.98 1.53 9.78
C LEU A 128 -5.60 1.41 10.42
N HIS A 129 -5.13 0.19 10.68
CA HIS A 129 -3.82 -0.09 11.25
C HIS A 129 -2.88 -0.79 10.26
N ALA A 130 -3.13 -0.62 8.96
CA ALA A 130 -2.24 -1.13 7.92
C ALA A 130 -0.87 -0.46 8.00
N LYS A 131 0.20 -1.25 7.85
CA LYS A 131 1.58 -0.76 7.74
C LYS A 131 1.91 -0.60 6.27
N ALA A 132 2.57 0.48 5.88
CA ALA A 132 3.03 0.72 4.52
C ALA A 132 4.54 0.99 4.50
N ASN A 133 5.23 0.51 3.46
CA ASN A 133 6.65 0.75 3.28
C ASN A 133 7.01 0.81 1.78
N MET A 134 8.11 1.49 1.46
CA MET A 134 8.70 1.50 0.11
C MET A 134 9.83 0.45 -0.02
N LYS A 135 10.01 -0.38 1.02
CA LYS A 135 10.92 -1.51 1.05
C LYS A 135 10.16 -2.79 1.39
N PRO A 136 10.58 -3.96 0.88
CA PRO A 136 9.96 -5.24 1.25
C PRO A 136 9.88 -5.42 2.77
N PHE A 137 8.76 -5.96 3.25
CA PHE A 137 8.63 -6.37 4.64
C PHE A 137 9.43 -7.65 4.85
N THR A 138 9.98 -7.81 6.04
CA THR A 138 10.69 -9.02 6.44
C THR A 138 9.71 -10.05 6.99
N ALA A 139 10.14 -11.31 7.09
CA ALA A 139 9.36 -12.35 7.75
C ALA A 139 8.99 -11.95 9.19
N SER A 140 9.92 -11.30 9.90
CA SER A 140 9.71 -10.82 11.27
C SER A 140 8.67 -9.71 11.37
N ASP A 141 8.52 -8.85 10.36
CA ASP A 141 7.45 -7.85 10.33
C ASP A 141 6.07 -8.50 10.24
N VAL A 142 5.96 -9.55 9.42
CA VAL A 142 4.73 -10.35 9.28
C VAL A 142 4.45 -11.11 10.57
N GLU A 143 5.48 -11.72 11.17
CA GLU A 143 5.35 -12.45 12.44
C GLU A 143 4.90 -11.53 13.58
N ALA A 144 5.42 -10.31 13.67
CA ALA A 144 4.98 -9.34 14.67
C ALA A 144 3.46 -9.09 14.57
N MET A 145 2.95 -8.89 13.36
CA MET A 145 1.50 -8.68 13.14
C MET A 145 0.64 -9.93 13.38
N LEU A 146 1.23 -11.12 13.39
CA LEU A 146 0.54 -12.36 13.76
C LEU A 146 0.49 -12.58 15.28
N GLN A 147 1.31 -11.87 16.06
CA GLN A 147 1.31 -11.97 17.52
C GLN A 147 0.42 -10.93 18.19
N ASP A 148 0.24 -9.76 17.57
CA ASP A 148 -0.72 -8.71 17.96
C ASP A 148 -2.17 -9.27 18.06
#